data_AF-X0ZG89-F1
#
_entry.id   AF-X0ZG89-F1
#
_cell.length_a   1.000
_cell.length_b   1.000
_cell.length_c   1.000
_cell.angle_alpha   90.00
_cell.angle_beta   90.00
_cell.angle_gamma   90.00
#
_symmetry.space_group_name_H-M   'P 1'
#
loop_
_entity.id
_entity.type
_entity.pdbx_description
1 polymer ?
#
loop_
_entity_poly.entity_id
_entity_poly.type
_entity_poly.pdbx_seq_one_letter_code
_entity_poly.pdbx_strand_id
1 'polypeptide(L)' 'MSYIASWSGGKDSCFALYEAVDKGYKISHLVNFLSKEFHRVSFHGTEARLIQLQSQAIGIPLLQKET' A
#
# COMPACT_ATOMS: atom_id res chain seq x y z
N MET A 1 -2.71 -19.76 4.09
CA MET A 1 -1.72 -18.72 4.48
C MET A 1 -2.27 -17.36 4.06
N SER A 2 -2.07 -16.29 4.84
CA SER A 2 -2.47 -14.92 4.47
C SER A 2 -1.22 -14.05 4.33
N TYR A 3 -1.22 -13.14 3.36
CA TYR A 3 -0.08 -12.30 3.03
C TYR A 3 -0.43 -10.82 3.18
N ILE A 4 0.61 -9.99 3.27
CA ILE A 4 0.52 -8.53 3.27
C ILE A 4 1.32 -7.99 2.09
N ALA A 5 0.85 -6.93 1.45
CA ALA A 5 1.54 -6.28 0.34
C ALA A 5 2.18 -4.97 0.80
N SER A 6 3.48 -4.81 0.54
CA SER A 6 4.15 -3.51 0.70
C SER A 6 3.59 -2.53 -0.33
N TRP A 7 3.10 -1.39 0.13
CA TRP A 7 2.32 -0.47 -0.69
C TRP A 7 2.88 0.96 -0.62
N SER A 8 3.59 1.36 -1.67
CA SER A 8 4.06 2.75 -1.84
C SER A 8 3.04 3.62 -2.58
N GLY A 9 2.05 3.01 -3.22
CA GLY A 9 1.07 3.67 -4.09
C GLY A 9 1.55 3.95 -5.51
N GLY A 10 2.76 3.50 -5.86
CA GLY A 10 3.32 3.59 -7.20
C GLY A 10 2.99 2.40 -8.08
N LYS A 11 3.36 2.51 -9.37
CA LYS A 11 3.14 1.47 -10.38
C LYS A 11 3.75 0.10 -9.99
N ASP A 12 4.92 0.12 -9.35
CA ASP A 12 5.66 -1.11 -9.05
C ASP A 12 5.00 -1.91 -7.92
N SER A 13 4.51 -1.24 -6.85
CA SER A 13 3.70 -1.90 -5.81
C SER A 13 2.34 -2.36 -6.34
N CYS A 14 1.75 -1.60 -7.27
CA CYS A 14 0.50 -1.98 -7.92
C CYS A 14 0.67 -3.26 -8.76
N PHE A 15 1.73 -3.32 -9.58
CA PHE A 15 2.04 -4.50 -10.39
C PHE A 15 2.38 -5.73 -9.52
N ALA A 16 3.15 -5.55 -8.45
CA ALA A 16 3.46 -6.63 -7.51
C ALA A 16 2.19 -7.18 -6.81
N LEU A 17 1.26 -6.30 -6.42
CA LEU A 17 -0.03 -6.72 -5.87
C LEU A 17 -0.85 -7.51 -6.89
N TYR A 18 -0.94 -7.00 -8.12
CA TYR A 18 -1.64 -7.66 -9.21
C TYR A 18 -1.10 -9.08 -9.46
N GLU A 19 0.21 -9.22 -9.62
CA GLU A 19 0.87 -10.52 -9.82
C GLU A 19 0.63 -11.48 -8.65
N ALA A 20 0.60 -10.98 -7.42
CA ALA A 20 0.34 -11.82 -6.26
C ALA A 20 -1.12 -12.32 -6.24
N VAL A 21 -2.08 -11.46 -6.55
CA VAL A 21 -3.49 -11.85 -6.63
C VAL A 21 -3.71 -12.85 -7.76
N ASP A 22 -3.12 -12.62 -8.94
CA ASP A 22 -3.22 -13.51 -10.10
C ASP A 22 -2.64 -14.91 -9.81
N LYS A 23 -1.55 -14.99 -9.04
CA LYS A 23 -0.96 -16.25 -8.57
C LYS A 23 -1.75 -16.93 -7.43
N GLY A 24 -2.88 -16.36 -7.01
CA GLY A 24 -3.76 -16.91 -5.99
C GLY A 24 -3.34 -16.61 -4.54
N TYR A 25 -2.42 -15.66 -4.32
CA TYR A 25 -2.06 -15.24 -2.97
C TYR A 25 -3.21 -14.44 -2.34
N LYS A 26 -3.63 -14.85 -1.14
CA LYS A 26 -4.63 -14.12 -0.36
C LYS A 26 -3.98 -12.93 0.36
N ILE A 27 -4.09 -11.73 -0.23
CA ILE A 27 -3.62 -10.49 0.38
C ILE A 27 -4.68 -9.95 1.33
N SER A 28 -4.36 -9.86 2.63
CA SER A 28 -5.30 -9.35 3.63
C SER A 28 -5.18 -7.85 3.87
N HIS A 29 -3.98 -7.29 3.70
CA HIS A 29 -3.71 -5.88 3.97
C HIS A 29 -2.66 -5.32 3.01
N LEU A 30 -2.78 -4.02 2.73
CA LEU A 30 -1.72 -3.17 2.22
C LEU A 30 -0.98 -2.54 3.40
N VAL A 31 0.35 -2.40 3.31
CA VAL A 31 1.17 -1.77 4.36
C VAL A 31 1.92 -0.59 3.78
N ASN A 32 1.73 0.59 4.37
CA ASN A 32 2.39 1.83 3.96
C ASN A 32 3.06 2.52 5.15
N PHE A 33 4.23 3.11 4.92
CA PHE A 33 4.94 3.91 5.91
C PHE A 33 5.00 5.38 5.48
N LEU A 34 4.76 6.27 6.43
CA LEU A 34 4.81 7.72 6.25
C LEU A 34 6.00 8.30 7.02
N SER A 35 6.65 9.29 6.41
CA SER A 35 7.63 10.12 7.10
C SER A 35 6.92 10.97 8.17
N LYS A 36 7.36 10.85 9.42
CA LYS A 36 6.86 11.64 10.55
C LYS A 36 7.00 13.16 10.36
N GLU A 37 8.05 13.60 9.68
CA GLU A 37 8.35 15.01 9.44
C GLU A 37 7.40 15.65 8.42
N PHE A 38 7.07 14.91 7.35
CA PHE A 38 6.33 15.47 6.21
C PHE A 38 4.90 14.93 6.04
N HIS A 39 4.49 13.94 6.85
CA HIS A 39 3.20 13.22 6.71
C HIS A 39 2.96 12.71 5.27
N ARG A 40 4.05 12.33 4.59
CA ARG A 40 4.09 11.89 3.20
C ARG A 40 4.78 10.55 3.09
N VAL A 41 4.48 9.80 2.03
CA VAL A 41 5.16 8.53 1.74
C VAL A 41 6.65 8.78 1.57
N SER A 42 7.46 8.10 2.38
CA SER A 42 8.90 8.36 2.52
C SER A 42 9.69 8.24 1.20
N PHE A 43 9.16 7.52 0.21
CA PHE A 43 9.84 7.25 -1.06
C PHE A 43 9.50 8.23 -2.19
N HIS A 44 8.30 8.83 -2.18
CA HIS A 44 7.78 9.59 -3.34
C HIS A 44 7.05 10.89 -2.98
N GLY A 45 6.96 11.27 -1.71
CA GLY A 45 6.29 12.50 -1.30
C GLY A 45 4.76 12.48 -1.52
N THR A 46 4.20 11.33 -1.89
CA THR A 46 2.76 11.14 -2.07
C THR A 46 2.02 11.43 -0.76
N GLU A 47 0.90 12.13 -0.85
CA GLU A 47 0.06 12.42 0.30
C GLU A 47 -0.55 11.14 0.87
N ALA A 48 -0.58 11.02 2.20
CA ALA A 48 -1.17 9.88 2.89
C ALA A 48 -2.62 9.61 2.45
N ARG A 49 -3.39 10.67 2.18
CA ARG A 49 -4.79 10.59 1.71
C ARG A 49 -4.92 9.86 0.37
N LEU A 50 -3.98 10.06 -0.56
CA LEU A 50 -4.02 9.37 -1.85
C LEU A 50 -3.82 7.87 -1.68
N ILE A 51 -2.96 7.45 -0.74
CA ILE A 51 -2.76 6.04 -0.42
C ILE A 51 -4.03 5.41 0.19
N GLN A 52 -4.72 6.15 1.06
CA GLN A 52 -6.01 5.72 1.62
C GLN A 52 -7.08 5.54 0.53
N LEU A 53 -7.18 6.49 -0.40
CA LEU A 53 -8.11 6.40 -1.53
C LEU A 53 -7.79 5.21 -2.45
N GLN A 54 -6.52 4.92 -2.70
CA GLN A 54 -6.12 3.73 -3.45
C GLN A 54 -6.55 2.43 -2.74
N SER A 55 -6.32 2.32 -1.43
CA SER A 55 -6.76 1.17 -0.64
C SER A 55 -8.27 0.95 -0.71
N GLN A 56 -9.05 2.04 -0.61
CA GLN A 56 -10.52 2.00 -0.75
C GLN A 56 -10.94 1.53 -2.15
N ALA A 57 -10.30 2.05 -3.20
CA ALA A 57 -10.58 1.66 -4.58
C ALA A 57 -10.23 0.19 -4.87
N ILE A 58 -9.15 -0.33 -4.26
CA ILE A 58 -8.72 -1.72 -4.38
C ILE A 58 -9.59 -2.66 -3.54
N GLY A 59 -10.24 -2.15 -2.49
CA GLY A 59 -11.05 -2.94 -1.57
C GLY A 59 -10.24 -3.79 -0.58
N ILE A 60 -8.94 -3.47 -0.40
CA ILE A 60 -8.05 -4.15 0.55
C ILE A 60 -7.72 -3.19 1.70
N PRO A 61 -7.91 -3.58 2.97
CA PRO A 61 -7.58 -2.75 4.12
C PRO A 61 -6.14 -2.24 4.12
N LEU A 62 -5.93 -1.01 4.59
CA LEU A 62 -4.62 -0.37 4.70
C LEU A 62 -4.16 -0.29 6.16
N LEU A 63 -2.93 -0.75 6.41
CA LEU A 63 -2.16 -0.45 7.61
C LEU A 63 -1.16 0.65 7.28
N GLN A 64 -1.42 1.85 7.77
CA GLN A 64 -0.55 3.01 7.56
C GLN A 64 0.12 3.39 8.88
N LYS A 65 1.46 3.47 8.88
CA LYS A 65 2.25 3.74 10.08
C LYS A 65 3.25 4.87 9.87
N GLU A 66 3.30 5.79 10.82
CA GLU A 66 4.34 6.81 10.87
C GLU A 66 5.65 6.23 11.41
N THR A 67 6.75 6.59 10.77
CA THR A 67 8.13 6.25 11.14
C THR A 67 8.96 7.51 11.32
#